data_AF-A0A0F9N786-F1
#
_entry.id   AF-A0A0F9N786-F1
#
_cell.length_a   1.000
_cell.length_b   1.000
_cell.length_c   1.000
_cell.angle_alpha   90.00
_cell.angle_beta   90.00
_cell.angle_gamma   90.00
#
_symmetry.space_group_name_H-M   'P 1'
#
loop_
_entity.id
_entity.type
_entity.pdbx_description
1 polymer ?
#
loop_
_entity_poly.entity_id
_entity_poly.type
_entity_poly.pdbx_seq_one_letter_code
_entity_poly.pdbx_strand_id
1 'polypeptide(L)'
;MSYLKYIFVFIILAIGILTLSRFRGIYRQSRLRSVEKEEDSFMKLRLILGGSYIVLGFGILFNYFTYFLIWIFDPLPDRLIYNFIDFNRIDPFYLNRINDISASQYPHEQTIYYCFSLGSLISILDILLSFWCLINNNGIVNNPRRILAFLISGVIGGMLFGFTPYLPFFL
;
A
#
# COMPACT_ATOMS: atom_id res chain seq x y z
N MET A 1 -9.82 -12.24 -12.09
CA MET A 1 -8.98 -11.36 -11.24
C MET A 1 -8.45 -12.03 -9.97
N SER A 2 -8.88 -13.25 -9.58
CA SER A 2 -8.34 -13.96 -8.40
C SER A 2 -6.82 -14.11 -8.36
N TYR A 3 -6.14 -14.20 -9.50
CA TYR A 3 -4.69 -14.32 -9.57
C TYR A 3 -3.94 -13.07 -9.08
N LEU A 4 -4.53 -11.87 -9.21
CA LEU A 4 -3.88 -10.62 -8.86
C LEU A 4 -3.67 -10.50 -7.34
N LYS A 5 -4.63 -11.00 -6.56
CA LYS A 5 -4.53 -11.17 -5.11
C LYS A 5 -3.31 -12.01 -4.71
N TYR A 6 -3.16 -13.19 -5.31
CA TYR A 6 -2.06 -14.09 -4.98
C TYR A 6 -0.69 -13.51 -5.37
N ILE A 7 -0.60 -12.83 -6.51
CA ILE A 7 0.63 -12.13 -6.93
C ILE A 7 0.98 -11.02 -5.93
N PHE A 8 0.00 -10.22 -5.52
CA PHE A 8 0.22 -9.13 -4.57
C PHE A 8 0.63 -9.65 -3.18
N VAL A 9 -0.03 -10.70 -2.68
CA VAL A 9 0.34 -11.37 -1.43
C VAL A 9 1.75 -11.93 -1.52
N PHE A 10 2.12 -12.56 -2.64
CA PHE A 10 3.46 -13.08 -2.86
C PHE A 10 4.52 -11.99 -2.80
N ILE A 11 4.28 -10.83 -3.43
CA ILE A 11 5.19 -9.67 -3.38
C ILE A 11 5.37 -9.19 -1.93
N ILE A 12 4.27 -9.02 -1.19
CA ILE A 12 4.32 -8.57 0.21
C ILE A 12 5.07 -9.57 1.09
N LEU A 13 4.80 -10.87 0.94
CA LEU A 13 5.49 -11.91 1.69
C LEU A 13 6.99 -11.96 1.34
N ALA A 14 7.34 -11.84 0.07
CA ALA A 14 8.73 -11.78 -0.37
C ALA A 14 9.46 -10.59 0.27
N ILE A 15 8.83 -9.41 0.30
CA ILE A 15 9.37 -8.23 0.99
C ILE A 15 9.54 -8.49 2.49
N GLY A 16 8.53 -9.03 3.17
CA GLY A 16 8.60 -9.37 4.60
C GLY A 16 9.74 -10.33 4.94
N ILE A 17 9.86 -11.42 4.16
CA ILE A 17 10.91 -12.44 4.32
C ILE A 17 12.30 -11.86 4.03
N LEU A 18 12.45 -11.04 3.00
CA LEU A 18 13.72 -10.35 2.69
C LEU A 18 14.14 -9.42 3.83
N THR A 19 13.18 -8.70 4.42
CA THR A 19 13.44 -7.77 5.53
C THR A 19 13.94 -8.52 6.77
N LEU A 20 13.32 -9.64 7.12
CA LEU A 20 13.75 -10.50 8.23
C LEU A 20 15.09 -11.22 7.95
N SER A 21 15.31 -11.67 6.73
CA SER A 21 16.58 -12.30 6.34
C SER A 21 17.74 -11.32 6.46
N ARG A 22 17.54 -10.06 6.05
CA ARG A 22 18.53 -9.00 6.17
C ARG A 22 18.78 -8.63 7.64
N PHE A 23 17.74 -8.61 8.48
CA PHE A 23 17.87 -8.44 9.92
C PHE A 23 18.76 -9.53 10.54
N ARG A 24 18.55 -10.81 10.18
CA ARG A 24 19.37 -11.93 10.67
C ARG A 24 20.85 -11.78 10.28
N GLY A 25 21.13 -11.28 9.08
CA GLY A 25 22.49 -10.99 8.61
C GLY A 25 23.17 -9.88 9.43
N ILE A 26 22.48 -8.77 9.66
CA ILE A 26 23.01 -7.62 10.42
C ILE A 26 23.18 -7.97 11.90
N TYR A 27 22.27 -8.74 12.49
CA TYR A 27 22.39 -9.24 13.86
C TYR A 27 23.59 -10.18 14.03
N ARG A 28 23.84 -11.07 13.05
CA ARG A 28 25.02 -11.95 13.08
C ARG A 28 26.32 -11.15 12.98
N GLN A 29 26.34 -10.10 12.17
CA GLN A 29 27.52 -9.24 11.97
C GLN A 29 27.80 -8.34 13.18
N SER A 30 26.78 -7.75 13.80
CA SER A 30 26.90 -6.96 15.03
C SER A 30 27.39 -7.80 16.22
N ARG A 31 26.88 -9.04 16.35
CA ARG A 31 27.35 -9.98 17.39
C ARG A 31 28.82 -10.37 17.23
N LEU A 32 29.32 -10.48 16.00
CA LEU A 32 30.73 -10.82 15.73
C LEU A 32 31.69 -9.65 15.94
N ARG A 33 31.22 -8.40 15.87
CA ARG A 33 32.06 -7.20 15.90
C ARG A 33 32.20 -6.52 17.26
N SER A 34 31.59 -7.06 18.33
CA SER A 34 31.64 -6.50 19.69
C SER A 34 31.47 -4.97 19.75
N VAL A 35 30.65 -4.41 18.86
CA VAL A 35 30.35 -2.97 18.87
C VAL A 35 29.35 -2.74 19.99
N GLU A 36 29.69 -1.80 20.87
CA GLU A 36 28.94 -1.43 22.06
C GLU A 36 27.45 -1.24 21.78
N LYS A 37 26.68 -1.71 22.75
CA LYS A 37 25.21 -1.71 22.80
C LYS A 37 24.68 -0.28 22.91
N GLU A 38 24.69 0.48 21.84
CA GLU A 38 23.51 1.33 21.62
C GLU A 38 22.43 0.39 21.08
N GLU A 39 21.34 0.22 21.84
CA GLU A 39 20.14 -0.45 21.35
C GLU A 39 19.70 0.25 20.07
N ASP A 40 20.12 -0.30 18.93
CA ASP A 40 19.86 0.25 17.62
C ASP A 40 18.34 0.21 17.42
N SER A 41 17.65 1.33 17.70
CA SER A 41 16.19 1.45 17.62
C SER A 41 15.65 0.99 16.25
N PHE A 42 16.48 1.12 15.22
CA PHE A 42 16.23 0.64 13.87
C PHE A 42 16.16 -0.90 13.76
N MET A 43 16.80 -1.66 14.63
CA MET A 43 16.64 -3.13 14.70
C MET A 43 15.23 -3.52 15.13
N LYS A 44 14.70 -2.92 16.21
CA LYS A 44 13.33 -3.18 16.68
C LYS A 44 12.32 -2.80 15.60
N LEU A 45 12.51 -1.64 14.94
CA LEU A 45 11.71 -1.18 13.80
C LEU A 45 11.71 -2.16 12.62
N ARG A 46 12.88 -2.68 12.20
CA ARG A 46 12.96 -3.66 11.09
C ARG A 46 12.24 -4.97 11.39
N LEU A 47 12.30 -5.43 12.64
CA LEU A 47 11.60 -6.63 13.07
C LEU A 47 10.08 -6.41 13.08
N ILE A 48 9.63 -5.28 13.60
CA ILE A 48 8.21 -4.88 13.59
C ILE A 48 7.69 -4.76 12.15
N LEU A 49 8.46 -4.17 11.22
CA LEU A 49 8.07 -4.06 9.81
C LEU A 49 8.07 -5.39 9.07
N GLY A 50 9.12 -6.21 9.23
CA GLY A 50 9.14 -7.54 8.63
C GLY A 50 7.96 -8.38 9.11
N GLY A 51 7.66 -8.32 10.41
CA GLY A 51 6.48 -8.94 11.00
C GLY A 51 5.17 -8.37 10.46
N SER A 52 5.04 -7.04 10.36
CA SER A 52 3.82 -6.41 9.86
C SER A 52 3.57 -6.76 8.39
N TYR A 53 4.57 -6.79 7.52
CA TYR A 53 4.39 -7.23 6.13
C TYR A 53 3.91 -8.69 6.04
N ILE A 54 4.41 -9.59 6.89
CA ILE A 54 3.95 -10.98 6.90
C ILE A 54 2.50 -11.07 7.37
N VAL A 55 2.15 -10.38 8.46
CA VAL A 55 0.77 -10.32 8.98
C VAL A 55 -0.17 -9.71 7.94
N LEU A 56 0.25 -8.65 7.24
CA LEU A 56 -0.50 -8.03 6.14
C LEU A 56 -0.71 -9.01 4.99
N GLY A 57 0.34 -9.73 4.57
CA GLY A 57 0.26 -10.71 3.49
C GLY A 57 -0.71 -11.85 3.81
N PHE A 58 -0.62 -12.44 5.01
CA PHE A 58 -1.58 -13.46 5.45
C PHE A 58 -2.98 -12.90 5.66
N GLY A 59 -3.10 -11.69 6.20
CA GLY A 59 -4.38 -11.02 6.42
C GLY A 59 -5.16 -10.79 5.13
N ILE A 60 -4.47 -10.39 4.06
CA ILE A 60 -5.06 -10.25 2.72
C ILE A 60 -5.38 -11.63 2.14
N LEU A 61 -4.52 -12.63 2.33
CA LEU A 61 -4.76 -14.00 1.85
C LEU A 61 -6.08 -14.57 2.39
N PHE A 62 -6.35 -14.38 3.69
CA PHE A 62 -7.56 -14.85 4.36
C PHE A 62 -8.76 -13.90 4.23
N ASN A 63 -8.69 -12.83 3.44
CA ASN A 63 -9.70 -11.77 3.28
C ASN A 63 -10.05 -10.98 4.56
N TYR A 64 -9.73 -11.49 5.76
CA TYR A 64 -10.00 -10.86 7.05
C TYR A 64 -9.47 -9.44 7.12
N PHE A 65 -8.22 -9.22 6.69
CA PHE A 65 -7.63 -7.90 6.72
C PHE A 65 -8.21 -6.97 5.66
N THR A 66 -8.55 -7.51 4.48
CA THR A 66 -9.23 -6.76 3.42
C THR A 66 -10.57 -6.23 3.90
N TYR A 67 -11.39 -7.06 4.56
CA TYR A 67 -12.65 -6.62 5.16
C TYR A 67 -12.46 -5.60 6.28
N PHE A 68 -11.45 -5.79 7.12
CA PHE A 68 -11.10 -4.84 8.17
C PHE A 68 -10.69 -3.46 7.59
N LEU A 69 -9.91 -3.45 6.51
CA LEU A 69 -9.52 -2.22 5.82
C LEU A 69 -10.72 -1.53 5.16
N ILE A 70 -11.61 -2.29 4.52
CA ILE A 70 -12.83 -1.72 3.94
C ILE A 70 -13.63 -1.06 5.07
N TRP A 71 -13.83 -1.74 6.19
CA TRP A 71 -14.60 -1.20 7.31
C TRP A 71 -13.99 0.06 7.94
N ILE A 72 -12.67 0.10 8.14
CA ILE A 72 -12.02 1.26 8.77
C ILE A 72 -11.89 2.45 7.82
N PHE A 73 -11.81 2.19 6.51
CA PHE A 73 -11.68 3.23 5.49
C PHE A 73 -13.01 3.64 4.85
N ASP A 74 -14.09 2.91 5.08
CA ASP A 74 -15.46 3.26 4.67
C ASP A 74 -15.86 4.73 4.99
N PRO A 75 -15.50 5.32 6.16
CA PRO A 75 -15.85 6.71 6.44
C PRO A 75 -14.92 7.74 5.75
N LEU A 76 -13.85 7.34 5.06
CA LEU A 76 -13.00 8.28 4.37
C LEU A 76 -13.62 8.69 3.02
N PRO A 77 -13.56 9.98 2.67
CA PRO A 77 -13.98 10.44 1.35
C PRO A 77 -13.00 9.89 0.31
N ASP A 78 -13.37 8.77 -0.29
CA ASP A 78 -12.44 7.99 -1.08
C ASP A 78 -12.00 8.65 -2.37
N ARG A 79 -12.64 9.73 -2.83
CA ARG A 79 -12.24 10.39 -4.08
C ARG A 79 -12.52 11.88 -3.96
N LEU A 80 -11.52 12.67 -3.57
CA LEU A 80 -11.60 14.14 -3.65
C LEU A 80 -11.97 14.60 -5.07
N ILE A 81 -11.60 13.83 -6.09
CA ILE A 81 -12.03 14.03 -7.48
C ILE A 81 -13.55 14.12 -7.62
N TYR A 82 -14.35 13.40 -6.83
CA TYR A 82 -15.80 13.54 -6.89
C TYR A 82 -16.32 14.83 -6.29
N ASN A 83 -15.67 15.35 -5.25
CA ASN A 83 -16.00 16.68 -4.75
C ASN A 83 -15.64 17.77 -5.79
N PHE A 84 -14.58 17.58 -6.57
CA PHE A 84 -14.25 18.46 -7.71
C PHE A 84 -15.23 18.34 -8.89
N ILE A 85 -15.75 17.13 -9.15
CA ILE A 85 -16.72 16.88 -10.21
C ILE A 85 -18.14 17.34 -9.82
N ASP A 86 -18.51 17.21 -8.55
CA ASP A 86 -19.78 17.71 -8.01
C ASP A 86 -19.83 19.26 -8.04
N PHE A 87 -18.68 19.92 -7.86
CA PHE A 87 -18.54 21.37 -8.11
C PHE A 87 -18.88 21.76 -9.57
N ASN A 88 -18.70 20.85 -10.53
CA ASN A 88 -19.08 21.02 -11.93
C ASN A 88 -20.54 20.63 -12.24
N ARG A 89 -21.39 20.39 -11.23
CA ARG A 89 -22.82 20.05 -11.35
C ARG A 89 -23.13 18.80 -12.18
N ILE A 90 -22.30 17.77 -12.09
CA ILE A 90 -22.61 16.46 -12.69
C ILE A 90 -23.51 15.69 -11.71
N ASP A 91 -24.62 15.13 -12.20
CA ASP A 91 -25.58 14.42 -11.34
C ASP A 91 -24.90 13.28 -10.54
N PRO A 92 -25.12 13.19 -9.22
CA PRO A 92 -24.49 12.20 -8.35
C PRO A 92 -24.85 10.75 -8.70
N PHE A 93 -25.90 10.54 -9.50
CA PHE A 93 -26.31 9.24 -10.02
C PHE A 93 -25.29 8.65 -11.02
N TYR A 94 -24.65 9.49 -11.85
CA TYR A 94 -23.58 9.05 -12.75
C TYR A 94 -22.30 8.73 -11.96
N LEU A 95 -22.03 9.45 -10.88
CA LEU A 95 -20.88 9.21 -10.01
C LEU A 95 -20.98 7.85 -9.29
N ASN A 96 -22.17 7.49 -8.79
CA ASN A 96 -22.39 6.18 -8.18
C ASN A 96 -22.25 5.01 -9.16
N ARG A 97 -22.60 5.19 -10.44
CA ARG A 97 -22.38 4.18 -11.49
C ARG A 97 -20.91 3.91 -11.80
N ILE A 98 -20.06 4.92 -11.65
CA ILE A 98 -18.61 4.78 -11.79
C ILE A 98 -18.00 4.20 -10.49
N ASN A 99 -18.68 4.32 -9.34
CA ASN A 99 -18.20 3.80 -8.07
C ASN A 99 -18.43 2.33 -7.85
N ASP A 100 -19.53 1.82 -8.40
CA ASP A 100 -19.92 0.43 -8.25
C ASP A 100 -19.99 -0.24 -9.63
N ILE A 101 -19.09 -1.21 -9.87
CA ILE A 101 -19.06 -1.98 -11.11
C ILE A 101 -20.42 -2.65 -11.37
N SER A 102 -21.14 -3.04 -10.32
CA SER A 102 -22.44 -3.72 -10.44
C SER A 102 -23.56 -2.79 -10.91
N ALA A 103 -23.40 -1.47 -10.72
CA ALA A 103 -24.36 -0.45 -11.14
C ALA A 103 -24.01 0.15 -12.53
N SER A 104 -22.84 -0.16 -13.07
CA SER A 104 -22.38 0.39 -14.36
C SER A 104 -23.17 -0.17 -15.53
N GLN A 105 -23.64 0.72 -16.41
CA GLN A 105 -24.40 0.35 -17.60
C GLN A 105 -23.54 0.33 -18.86
N TYR A 106 -22.45 1.09 -18.88
CA TYR A 106 -21.63 1.26 -20.07
C TYR A 106 -20.19 0.76 -19.86
N PRO A 107 -19.56 0.15 -20.88
CA PRO A 107 -18.21 -0.42 -20.76
C PRO A 107 -17.12 0.63 -20.48
N HIS A 108 -17.33 1.89 -20.86
CA HIS A 108 -16.38 2.97 -20.59
C HIS A 108 -16.35 3.36 -19.10
N GLU A 109 -17.47 3.31 -18.39
CA GLU A 109 -17.54 3.56 -16.94
C GLU A 109 -16.73 2.51 -16.16
N GLN A 110 -16.83 1.24 -16.56
CA GLN A 110 -16.03 0.15 -15.99
C GLN A 110 -14.53 0.38 -16.23
N THR A 111 -14.16 0.84 -17.43
CA THR A 111 -12.76 1.13 -17.77
C THR A 111 -12.20 2.25 -16.92
N ILE A 112 -13.00 3.30 -16.71
CA ILE A 112 -12.65 4.42 -15.82
C ILE A 112 -12.44 3.90 -14.39
N TYR A 113 -13.35 3.08 -13.87
CA TYR A 113 -13.19 2.48 -12.53
C TYR A 113 -11.91 1.67 -12.39
N TYR A 114 -11.58 0.83 -13.38
CA TYR A 114 -10.32 0.06 -13.35
C TYR A 114 -9.08 0.96 -13.40
N CYS A 115 -9.09 2.03 -14.18
CA CYS A 115 -7.99 3.00 -14.21
C CYS A 115 -7.78 3.66 -12.84
N PHE A 116 -8.86 4.12 -12.20
CA PHE A 116 -8.79 4.69 -10.85
C PHE A 116 -8.29 3.69 -9.82
N SER A 117 -8.77 2.45 -9.88
CA SER A 117 -8.38 1.39 -8.96
C SER A 117 -6.91 0.98 -9.11
N LEU A 118 -6.38 0.96 -10.34
CA LEU A 118 -4.96 0.74 -10.60
C LEU A 118 -4.09 1.89 -10.08
N GLY A 119 -4.51 3.14 -10.29
CA GLY A 119 -3.82 4.31 -9.74
C GLY A 119 -3.76 4.29 -8.21
N SER A 120 -4.85 3.90 -7.56
CA SER A 120 -4.94 3.70 -6.12
C SER A 120 -3.96 2.61 -5.62
N LEU A 121 -3.90 1.46 -6.31
CA LEU A 121 -2.99 0.37 -5.99
C LEU A 121 -1.51 0.78 -6.10
N ILE A 122 -1.15 1.49 -7.18
CA ILE A 122 0.22 1.99 -7.38
C ILE A 122 0.60 2.97 -6.27
N SER A 123 -0.30 3.88 -5.91
CA SER A 123 -0.08 4.89 -4.88
C SER A 123 0.21 4.25 -3.51
N ILE A 124 -0.51 3.18 -3.16
CA ILE A 124 -0.31 2.45 -1.91
C ILE A 124 0.99 1.62 -1.94
N LEU A 125 1.32 1.03 -3.08
CA LEU A 125 2.62 0.37 -3.27
C LEU A 125 3.78 1.37 -3.09
N ASP A 126 3.68 2.57 -3.65
CA ASP A 126 4.69 3.61 -3.50
C ASP A 126 4.87 4.02 -2.02
N ILE A 127 3.78 4.15 -1.27
CA ILE A 127 3.83 4.43 0.17
C ILE A 127 4.52 3.27 0.92
N LEU A 128 4.09 2.03 0.68
CA LEU A 128 4.63 0.84 1.35
C LEU A 128 6.11 0.64 1.05
N LEU A 129 6.53 0.80 -0.22
CA LEU A 129 7.92 0.71 -0.64
C LEU A 129 8.77 1.85 -0.10
N SER A 130 8.22 3.06 -0.01
CA SER A 130 8.94 4.20 0.55
C SER A 130 9.22 4.01 2.04
N PHE A 131 8.25 3.52 2.82
CA PHE A 131 8.47 3.14 4.21
C PHE A 131 9.52 2.03 4.37
N TRP A 132 9.43 1.00 3.53
CA TRP A 132 10.42 -0.08 3.52
C TRP A 132 11.83 0.44 3.25
N CYS A 133 12.00 1.30 2.24
CA CYS A 133 13.27 1.89 1.86
C CYS A 133 13.84 2.81 2.95
N LEU A 134 13.02 3.64 3.60
CA LEU A 134 13.46 4.54 4.67
C LEU A 134 14.05 3.79 5.88
N ILE A 135 13.49 2.63 6.21
CA ILE A 135 13.84 1.88 7.43
C ILE A 135 14.95 0.87 7.16
N ASN A 136 15.03 0.36 5.93
CA ASN A 136 16.07 -0.55 5.47
C ASN A 136 17.30 0.17 4.90
N ASN A 137 17.47 1.45 5.27
CA ASN A 137 18.46 2.39 4.72
C ASN A 137 19.90 2.12 5.21
N ASN A 138 20.35 0.85 5.10
CA ASN A 138 21.74 0.43 5.27
C ASN A 138 22.43 0.36 3.90
N GLY A 139 22.59 1.51 3.22
CA GLY A 139 23.49 1.67 2.07
C GLY A 139 23.01 1.19 0.70
N ILE A 140 21.75 0.75 0.54
CA ILE A 140 21.20 0.41 -0.79
C ILE A 140 20.62 1.64 -1.51
N VAL A 141 20.22 2.67 -0.77
CA VAL A 141 19.59 3.87 -1.36
C VAL A 141 20.41 5.11 -1.03
N ASN A 142 21.11 5.63 -2.04
CA ASN A 142 22.01 6.77 -1.88
C ASN A 142 21.30 8.11 -1.58
N ASN A 143 19.99 8.21 -1.79
CA ASN A 143 19.27 9.49 -1.76
C ASN A 143 17.97 9.44 -0.93
N PRO A 144 18.00 9.74 0.38
CA PRO A 144 16.79 9.78 1.21
C PRO A 144 15.75 10.81 0.74
N ARG A 145 16.21 11.92 0.12
CA ARG A 145 15.33 12.93 -0.48
C ARG A 145 14.43 12.36 -1.59
N ARG A 146 14.95 11.40 -2.36
CA ARG A 146 14.19 10.78 -3.45
C ARG A 146 13.09 9.85 -2.90
N ILE A 147 13.37 9.14 -1.81
CA ILE A 147 12.35 8.30 -1.15
C ILE A 147 11.24 9.17 -0.57
N LEU A 148 11.57 10.30 0.06
CA LEU A 148 10.56 11.25 0.55
C LEU A 148 9.70 11.81 -0.60
N ALA A 149 10.29 12.09 -1.77
CA ALA A 149 9.53 12.50 -2.94
C ALA A 149 8.56 11.40 -3.42
N PHE A 150 8.97 10.13 -3.41
CA PHE A 150 8.08 9.01 -3.72
C PHE A 150 6.96 8.83 -2.69
N LEU A 151 7.26 9.01 -1.40
CA LEU A 151 6.26 8.95 -0.34
C LEU A 151 5.22 10.06 -0.50
N ILE A 152 5.65 11.29 -0.76
CA ILE A 152 4.76 12.43 -1.03
C ILE A 152 3.92 12.16 -2.28
N SER A 153 4.54 11.67 -3.36
CA SER A 153 3.84 11.28 -4.58
C SER A 153 2.78 10.22 -4.34
N GLY A 154 3.09 9.20 -3.54
CA GLY A 154 2.14 8.14 -3.16
C GLY A 154 0.97 8.66 -2.32
N VAL A 155 1.23 9.57 -1.38
CA VAL A 155 0.16 10.21 -0.58
C VAL A 155 -0.75 11.07 -1.46
N ILE A 156 -0.18 11.89 -2.35
CA ILE A 156 -0.94 12.69 -3.32
C ILE A 156 -1.76 11.77 -4.24
N GLY A 157 -1.16 10.69 -4.74
CA GLY A 157 -1.83 9.69 -5.55
C GLY A 157 -3.01 9.05 -4.81
N GLY A 158 -2.84 8.67 -3.55
CA GLY A 158 -3.91 8.15 -2.70
C GLY A 158 -5.04 9.16 -2.48
N MET A 159 -4.73 10.45 -2.34
CA MET A 159 -5.75 11.51 -2.23
C MET A 159 -6.52 11.73 -3.54
N LEU A 160 -5.85 11.60 -4.69
CA LEU A 160 -6.46 11.80 -6.01
C LEU A 160 -7.31 10.60 -6.43
N PHE A 161 -6.72 9.40 -6.41
CA PHE A 161 -7.35 8.18 -6.92
C PHE A 161 -8.18 7.44 -5.87
N GLY A 162 -7.94 7.70 -4.59
CA GLY A 162 -8.59 7.08 -3.45
C GLY A 162 -7.78 6.01 -2.75
N PHE A 163 -8.10 5.79 -1.48
CA PHE A 163 -7.39 4.81 -0.64
C PHE A 163 -8.10 3.46 -0.54
N THR A 164 -9.37 3.32 -0.93
CA THR A 164 -10.07 2.03 -0.95
C THR A 164 -10.39 1.41 -2.32
N PRO A 165 -10.41 2.10 -3.47
CA PRO A 165 -10.96 1.53 -4.71
C PRO A 165 -10.29 0.23 -5.18
N TYR A 166 -9.04 0.00 -4.77
CA TYR A 166 -8.31 -1.23 -5.08
C TYR A 166 -8.69 -2.42 -4.18
N LEU A 167 -9.30 -2.22 -3.01
CA LEU A 167 -9.58 -3.26 -2.01
C LEU A 167 -10.56 -4.35 -2.50
N PRO A 168 -11.65 -4.03 -3.22
CA PRO A 168 -12.57 -5.05 -3.73
C PRO A 168 -11.92 -6.06 -4.68
N PHE A 169 -10.79 -5.70 -5.31
CA PHE A 169 -10.03 -6.60 -6.19
C PHE A 169 -9.29 -7.71 -5.45
N PHE A 170 -9.18 -7.59 -4.13
CA PHE A 170 -8.51 -8.56 -3.27
C PHE A 170 -9.48 -9.48 -2.53
N LEU A 171 -10.80 -9.31 -2.70
CA LEU A 171 -11.83 -10.21 -2.19
C LEU A 171 -12.01 -11.42 -3.12
#